data_AF-A0A3B0T5B9-F1
#
_entry.id   AF-A0A3B0T5B9-F1
#
_cell.length_a   1.000
_cell.length_b   1.000
_cell.length_c   1.000
_cell.angle_alpha   90.00
_cell.angle_beta   90.00
_cell.angle_gamma   90.00
#
_symmetry.space_group_name_H-M   'P 1'
#
loop_
_entity.id
_entity.type
_entity.pdbx_description
1 polymer ?
#
loop_
_entity_poly.entity_id
_entity_poly.type
_entity_poly.pdbx_seq_one_letter_code
_entity_poly.pdbx_strand_id
1 'polypeptide(L)'
;MNHHNDKNRYALAIGHAAIEWNYLEHDLQQLGFSYLTVEADVAAHIFAFMGNVTKAEFVHYLIDRFETNEAVKAHVFHFLKIYNRLRGNRNVVEHGIPALTPSGAYLDSIIKIDRRGDALPFAASQETLDAFLKDLRTARDYAKHIKHMIDILADDEPAERDPEKLAMPPLPERLNALPFRKP
;
A
#
# COMPACT_ATOMS: atom_id res chain seq x y z
N MET A 1 -20.03 -3.28 -29.73
CA MET A 1 -20.80 -3.76 -28.55
C MET A 1 -19.83 -4.48 -27.62
N ASN A 2 -19.28 -3.79 -26.61
CA ASN A 2 -18.29 -4.31 -25.65
C ASN A 2 -18.70 -4.08 -24.17
N HIS A 3 -19.94 -3.67 -23.92
CA HIS A 3 -20.39 -3.28 -22.58
C HIS A 3 -20.31 -4.39 -21.51
N HIS A 4 -20.31 -5.68 -21.89
CA HIS A 4 -20.09 -6.76 -20.92
C HIS A 4 -18.63 -6.90 -20.50
N ASN A 5 -17.68 -6.63 -21.42
CA ASN A 5 -16.26 -6.75 -21.15
C ASN A 5 -15.77 -5.60 -20.25
N ASP A 6 -16.27 -4.39 -20.49
CA ASP A 6 -15.93 -3.20 -19.70
C ASP A 6 -16.54 -3.24 -18.28
N LYS A 7 -17.76 -3.76 -18.13
CA LYS A 7 -18.38 -3.99 -16.81
C LYS A 7 -17.54 -4.94 -15.95
N ASN A 8 -17.05 -6.03 -16.51
CA ASN A 8 -16.20 -6.97 -15.78
C ASN A 8 -14.87 -6.32 -15.38
N ARG A 9 -14.29 -5.49 -16.25
CA ARG A 9 -13.00 -4.85 -16.00
C ARG A 9 -13.01 -3.91 -14.78
N TYR A 10 -14.07 -3.14 -14.59
CA TYR A 10 -14.18 -2.22 -13.44
C TYR A 10 -14.24 -2.95 -12.10
N ALA A 11 -15.14 -3.94 -12.00
CA ALA A 11 -15.28 -4.77 -10.82
C ALA A 11 -13.99 -5.57 -10.53
N LEU A 12 -13.35 -6.11 -11.57
CA LEU A 12 -12.07 -6.81 -11.45
C LEU A 12 -10.98 -5.88 -10.93
N ALA A 13 -10.91 -4.63 -11.39
CA ALA A 13 -9.92 -3.67 -10.92
C ALA A 13 -10.07 -3.36 -9.42
N ILE A 14 -11.31 -3.22 -8.94
CA ILE A 14 -11.60 -3.05 -7.50
C ILE A 14 -11.19 -4.29 -6.70
N GLY A 15 -11.56 -5.49 -7.16
CA GLY A 15 -11.18 -6.75 -6.51
C GLY A 15 -9.66 -6.94 -6.46
N HIS A 16 -8.96 -6.64 -7.55
CA HIS A 16 -7.50 -6.68 -7.60
C HIS A 16 -6.87 -5.66 -6.65
N ALA A 17 -7.46 -4.47 -6.49
CA ALA A 17 -6.92 -3.46 -5.59
C ALA A 17 -6.97 -3.91 -4.13
N ALA A 18 -8.02 -4.64 -3.73
CA ALA A 18 -8.10 -5.25 -2.41
C ALA A 18 -7.01 -6.33 -2.19
N ILE A 19 -6.79 -7.19 -3.19
CA ILE A 19 -5.74 -8.22 -3.14
C ILE A 19 -4.34 -7.59 -3.05
N GLU A 20 -4.03 -6.62 -3.91
CA GLU A 20 -2.72 -5.95 -3.91
C GLU A 20 -2.49 -5.16 -2.62
N TRP A 21 -3.54 -4.59 -2.03
CA TRP A 21 -3.44 -3.97 -0.70
C TRP A 21 -3.04 -4.98 0.37
N ASN A 22 -3.66 -6.17 0.40
CA ASN A 22 -3.33 -7.19 1.40
C ASN A 22 -1.88 -7.65 1.26
N TYR A 23 -1.37 -7.80 0.04
CA TYR A 23 0.04 -8.10 -0.19
C TYR A 23 0.95 -6.96 0.26
N LEU A 24 0.62 -5.70 -0.05
CA LEU A 24 1.39 -4.55 0.41
C LEU A 24 1.42 -4.45 1.95
N GLU A 25 0.30 -4.75 2.61
CA GLU A 25 0.22 -4.79 4.07
C GLU A 25 1.05 -5.93 4.65
N HIS A 26 1.03 -7.12 4.04
CA HIS A 26 1.91 -8.20 4.43
C HIS A 26 3.39 -7.80 4.30
N ASP A 27 3.78 -7.16 3.21
CA ASP A 27 5.18 -6.74 3.00
C ASP A 27 5.60 -5.64 3.98
N LEU A 28 4.68 -4.75 4.40
CA LEU A 28 4.92 -3.83 5.53
C LEU A 28 5.20 -4.60 6.84
N GLN A 29 4.45 -5.66 7.13
CA GLN A 29 4.67 -6.47 8.34
C GLN A 29 6.03 -7.18 8.31
N GLN A 30 6.44 -7.68 7.14
CA GLN A 30 7.74 -8.32 6.95
C GLN A 30 8.91 -7.36 7.26
N LEU A 31 8.78 -6.07 6.97
CA LEU A 31 9.77 -5.07 7.39
C LEU A 31 9.87 -4.97 8.91
N GLY A 32 8.73 -5.02 9.62
CA GLY A 32 8.71 -5.00 11.08
C GLY A 32 9.24 -6.29 11.71
N PHE A 33 8.96 -7.45 11.10
CA PHE A 33 9.43 -8.75 11.58
C PHE A 33 10.94 -8.82 11.73
N SER A 34 11.71 -8.17 10.83
CA SER A 34 13.18 -8.12 10.92
C SER A 34 13.72 -7.52 12.23
N TYR A 35 12.89 -6.79 12.99
CA TYR A 35 13.30 -6.11 14.23
C TYR A 35 12.60 -6.67 15.47
N LEU A 36 11.75 -7.68 15.31
CA LEU A 36 11.12 -8.38 16.42
C LEU A 36 11.95 -9.60 16.81
N THR A 37 12.27 -9.73 18.09
CA THR A 37 13.02 -10.86 18.64
C THR A 37 12.12 -11.98 19.15
N VAL A 38 10.87 -12.04 18.69
CA VAL A 38 9.88 -13.06 19.07
C VAL A 38 9.72 -14.09 17.95
N GLU A 39 9.13 -15.23 18.28
CA GLU A 39 8.78 -16.25 17.28
C GLU A 39 7.84 -15.69 16.20
N ALA A 40 7.96 -16.21 14.97
CA ALA A 40 7.27 -15.66 13.81
C ALA A 40 5.74 -15.73 13.92
N ASP A 41 5.21 -16.76 14.57
CA ASP A 41 3.78 -16.91 14.86
C ASP A 41 3.30 -15.86 15.88
N VAL A 42 4.08 -15.57 16.92
CA VAL A 42 3.81 -14.51 17.88
C VAL A 42 3.84 -13.15 17.20
N ALA A 43 4.83 -12.89 16.35
CA ALA A 43 4.91 -11.68 15.55
C ALA A 43 3.66 -11.51 14.67
N ALA A 44 3.25 -12.56 13.96
CA ALA A 44 2.03 -12.54 13.14
C ALA A 44 0.78 -12.22 13.98
N HIS A 45 0.67 -12.77 15.20
CA HIS A 45 -0.43 -12.43 16.12
C HIS A 45 -0.39 -10.95 16.52
N ILE A 46 0.77 -10.41 16.91
CA ILE A 46 0.94 -8.99 17.28
C ILE A 46 0.40 -8.08 16.16
N PHE A 47 0.81 -8.33 14.92
CA PHE A 47 0.35 -7.52 13.79
C PHE A 47 -1.13 -7.77 13.46
N ALA A 48 -1.65 -8.99 13.59
CA ALA A 48 -3.06 -9.28 13.35
C ALA A 48 -4.00 -8.51 14.31
N PHE A 49 -3.56 -8.24 15.55
CA PHE A 49 -4.33 -7.44 16.51
C PHE A 49 -4.28 -5.92 16.25
N MET A 50 -3.43 -5.45 15.34
CA MET A 50 -3.26 -4.03 15.04
C MET A 50 -4.12 -3.58 13.86
N GLY A 51 -4.73 -2.40 13.98
CA GLY A 51 -5.28 -1.69 12.83
C GLY A 51 -4.17 -1.18 11.90
N ASN A 52 -4.47 -0.95 10.62
CA ASN A 52 -3.46 -0.63 9.59
C ASN A 52 -2.65 0.64 9.91
N VAL A 53 -3.25 1.62 10.59
CA VAL A 53 -2.54 2.83 11.05
C VAL A 53 -1.50 2.46 12.10
N THR A 54 -1.92 1.70 13.11
CA THR A 54 -1.08 1.23 14.21
C THR A 54 0.06 0.34 13.71
N LYS A 55 -0.17 -0.50 12.69
CA LYS A 55 0.89 -1.30 12.06
C LYS A 55 2.00 -0.43 11.48
N ALA A 56 1.65 0.60 10.69
CA ALA A 56 2.62 1.49 10.08
C ALA A 56 3.40 2.31 11.12
N GLU A 57 2.72 2.78 12.17
CA GLU A 57 3.34 3.49 13.30
C GLU A 57 4.26 2.57 14.11
N PHE A 58 3.86 1.32 14.32
CA PHE A 58 4.67 0.33 15.02
C PHE A 58 5.93 -0.03 14.24
N VAL A 59 5.82 -0.26 12.92
CA VAL A 59 7.00 -0.46 12.05
C VAL A 59 7.91 0.77 12.09
N HIS A 60 7.37 1.98 12.01
CA HIS A 60 8.17 3.20 12.17
C HIS A 60 8.96 3.20 13.48
N TYR A 61 8.28 2.90 14.60
CA TYR A 61 8.90 2.85 15.91
C TYR A 61 10.04 1.82 15.99
N LEU A 62 9.80 0.59 15.52
CA LEU A 62 10.81 -0.47 15.53
C LEU A 62 12.07 -0.05 14.75
N ILE A 63 11.88 0.48 13.55
CA ILE A 63 12.96 0.90 12.65
C ILE A 63 13.73 2.06 13.26
N ASP A 64 13.03 3.09 13.73
CA ASP A 64 13.66 4.26 14.34
C ASP A 64 14.51 3.87 15.58
N ARG A 65 14.00 2.91 16.36
CA ARG A 65 14.63 2.49 17.61
C ARG A 65 15.80 1.54 17.43
N PHE A 66 15.72 0.62 16.47
CA PHE A 66 16.62 -0.53 16.37
C PHE A 66 17.47 -0.56 15.10
N GLU A 67 17.07 0.10 14.01
CA GLU A 67 17.92 0.19 12.82
C GLU A 67 19.08 1.16 13.09
N THR A 68 20.27 0.81 12.62
CA THR A 68 21.48 1.64 12.73
C THR A 68 21.91 2.21 11.39
N ASN A 69 21.48 1.60 10.29
CA ASN A 69 21.75 2.05 8.93
C ASN A 69 20.78 3.17 8.53
N GLU A 70 21.32 4.39 8.40
CA GLU A 70 20.55 5.58 8.04
C GLU A 70 19.93 5.50 6.63
N ALA A 71 20.53 4.75 5.69
CA ALA A 71 19.94 4.54 4.38
C ALA A 71 18.68 3.66 4.46
N VAL A 72 18.73 2.58 5.24
CA VAL A 72 17.54 1.73 5.48
C VAL A 72 16.43 2.54 6.14
N LYS A 73 16.75 3.33 7.18
CA LYS A 73 15.77 4.22 7.82
C LYS A 73 15.12 5.17 6.83
N ALA A 74 15.94 5.85 6.01
CA ALA A 74 15.45 6.79 5.01
C ALA A 74 14.49 6.11 4.04
N HIS A 75 14.82 4.92 3.54
CA HIS A 75 13.97 4.14 2.65
C HIS A 75 12.66 3.71 3.32
N VAL A 76 12.72 3.19 4.55
CA VAL A 76 11.52 2.75 5.26
C VAL A 76 10.61 3.94 5.57
N PHE A 77 11.14 5.06 6.06
CA PHE A 77 10.34 6.26 6.31
C PHE A 77 9.76 6.85 5.03
N HIS A 78 10.49 6.73 3.92
CA HIS A 78 9.98 7.09 2.61
C HIS A 78 8.81 6.17 2.20
N PHE A 79 8.99 4.86 2.31
CA PHE A 79 7.95 3.86 2.06
C PHE A 79 6.70 4.08 2.92
N LEU A 80 6.85 4.36 4.21
CA LEU A 80 5.71 4.61 5.11
C LEU A 80 4.89 5.83 4.70
N LYS A 81 5.52 6.86 4.12
CA LYS A 81 4.79 8.01 3.53
C LYS A 81 3.96 7.57 2.32
N ILE A 82 4.50 6.72 1.45
CA ILE A 82 3.80 6.14 0.30
C ILE A 82 2.63 5.27 0.78
N TYR A 83 2.88 4.36 1.72
CA TYR A 83 1.88 3.47 2.30
C TYR A 83 0.71 4.25 2.90
N ASN A 84 0.97 5.29 3.69
CA ASN A 84 -0.07 6.13 4.29
C ASN A 84 -0.90 6.89 3.25
N ARG A 85 -0.31 7.32 2.13
CA ARG A 85 -1.04 7.92 1.01
C ARG A 85 -1.96 6.89 0.35
N LEU A 86 -1.45 5.70 0.03
CA LEU A 86 -2.23 4.61 -0.58
C LEU A 86 -3.34 4.10 0.32
N ARG A 87 -3.14 4.11 1.65
CA ARG A 87 -4.16 3.77 2.65
C ARG A 87 -5.41 4.65 2.52
N GLY A 88 -5.23 5.94 2.29
CA GLY A 88 -6.34 6.89 2.09
C GLY A 88 -7.22 6.48 0.90
N ASN A 89 -6.58 6.08 -0.19
CA ASN A 89 -7.23 5.61 -1.41
C ASN A 89 -7.92 4.24 -1.19
N ARG A 90 -7.24 3.30 -0.54
CA ARG A 90 -7.82 1.99 -0.23
C ARG A 90 -9.07 2.09 0.65
N ASN A 91 -9.09 3.00 1.62
CA ASN A 91 -10.26 3.25 2.47
C ASN A 91 -11.50 3.70 1.68
N VAL A 92 -11.32 4.30 0.49
CA VAL A 92 -12.41 4.61 -0.44
C VAL A 92 -12.84 3.35 -1.18
N VAL A 93 -11.88 2.58 -1.72
CA VAL A 93 -12.16 1.40 -2.55
C VAL A 93 -12.75 0.23 -1.76
N GLU A 94 -12.28 -0.04 -0.54
CA GLU A 94 -12.77 -1.19 0.25
C GLU A 94 -14.14 -0.94 0.90
N HIS A 95 -14.37 0.27 1.40
CA HIS A 95 -15.60 0.61 2.13
C HIS A 95 -16.61 1.39 1.28
N GLY A 96 -16.32 1.54 0.00
CA GLY A 96 -17.21 2.14 -0.97
C GLY A 96 -17.88 1.09 -1.84
N ILE A 97 -19.04 1.43 -2.39
CA ILE A 97 -19.78 0.60 -3.33
C ILE A 97 -19.68 1.27 -4.71
N PRO A 98 -19.33 0.52 -5.77
CA PRO A 98 -19.37 1.06 -7.12
C PRO A 98 -20.75 1.62 -7.47
N ALA A 99 -20.80 2.85 -7.98
CA ALA A 99 -22.04 3.43 -8.45
C ALA A 99 -22.50 2.73 -9.74
N LEU A 100 -23.79 2.42 -9.79
CA LEU A 100 -24.43 1.74 -10.92
C LEU A 100 -25.59 2.57 -11.47
N THR A 101 -25.78 2.56 -12.78
CA THR A 101 -27.03 2.99 -13.41
C THR A 101 -28.17 2.06 -13.00
N PRO A 102 -29.45 2.45 -13.18
CA PRO A 102 -30.58 1.54 -13.02
C PRO A 102 -30.51 0.29 -13.91
N SER A 103 -29.78 0.36 -15.03
CA SER A 103 -29.50 -0.76 -15.93
C SER A 103 -28.28 -1.61 -15.53
N GLY A 104 -27.68 -1.34 -14.36
CA GLY A 104 -26.54 -2.08 -13.82
C GLY A 104 -25.22 -1.85 -14.57
N ALA A 105 -25.00 -0.66 -15.13
CA ALA A 105 -23.71 -0.25 -15.69
C ALA A 105 -22.95 0.64 -14.70
N TYR A 106 -21.63 0.46 -14.59
CA TYR A 106 -20.80 1.26 -13.68
C TYR A 106 -20.72 2.73 -14.13
N LEU A 107 -20.79 3.63 -13.15
CA LEU A 107 -20.79 5.10 -13.32
C LEU A 107 -19.42 5.73 -13.04
N ASP A 108 -18.31 4.99 -13.20
CA ASP A 108 -16.94 5.46 -12.96
C ASP A 108 -16.76 6.21 -11.62
N SER A 109 -17.50 5.76 -10.61
CA SER A 109 -17.51 6.37 -9.28
C SER A 109 -17.73 5.32 -8.21
N ILE A 110 -17.19 5.60 -7.04
CA ILE A 110 -17.35 4.78 -5.84
C ILE A 110 -18.07 5.64 -4.81
N ILE A 111 -19.17 5.13 -4.27
CA ILE A 111 -19.96 5.80 -3.24
C ILE A 111 -19.58 5.25 -1.89
N LYS A 112 -19.12 6.10 -0.99
CA LYS A 112 -18.87 5.75 0.40
C LYS A 112 -19.93 6.37 1.31
N ILE A 113 -20.41 5.63 2.28
CA ILE A 113 -21.30 6.19 3.32
C ILE A 113 -20.43 6.78 4.43
N ASP A 114 -20.71 8.02 4.80
CA ASP A 114 -20.01 8.69 5.89
C ASP A 114 -20.61 8.33 7.26
N ARG A 115 -20.05 8.89 8.34
CA ARG A 115 -20.53 8.60 9.72
C ARG A 115 -21.93 9.14 10.01
N ARG A 116 -22.42 10.07 9.20
CA ARG A 116 -23.76 10.67 9.31
C ARG A 116 -24.80 9.91 8.49
N GLY A 117 -24.36 8.96 7.66
CA GLY A 117 -25.21 8.18 6.76
C GLY A 117 -25.30 8.80 5.35
N ASP A 118 -24.55 9.87 5.08
CA ASP A 118 -24.62 10.57 3.80
C ASP A 118 -23.76 9.86 2.75
N ALA A 119 -24.27 9.79 1.52
CA ALA A 119 -23.55 9.26 0.38
C ALA A 119 -22.49 10.25 -0.12
N LEU A 120 -21.22 9.85 -0.06
CA LEU A 120 -20.08 10.60 -0.56
C LEU A 120 -19.55 9.95 -1.84
N PRO A 121 -19.79 10.55 -3.02
CA PRO A 121 -19.25 10.05 -4.26
C PRO A 121 -17.76 10.41 -4.40
N PHE A 122 -16.98 9.45 -4.87
CA PHE A 122 -15.58 9.61 -5.27
C PHE A 122 -15.45 9.30 -6.75
N ALA A 123 -14.84 10.21 -7.51
CA ALA A 123 -14.51 9.98 -8.91
C ALA A 123 -13.46 8.87 -9.00
N ALA A 124 -13.77 7.81 -9.71
CA ALA A 124 -12.97 6.59 -9.77
C ALA A 124 -13.11 5.97 -11.15
N SER A 125 -12.58 6.62 -12.19
CA SER A 125 -12.60 6.06 -13.54
C SER A 125 -11.76 4.79 -13.61
N GLN A 126 -11.98 3.98 -14.66
CA GLN A 126 -11.13 2.83 -14.93
C GLN A 126 -9.64 3.19 -14.97
N GLU A 127 -9.27 4.33 -15.56
CA GLU A 127 -7.88 4.81 -15.60
C GLU A 127 -7.34 5.11 -14.20
N THR A 128 -8.15 5.74 -13.34
CA THR A 128 -7.79 6.03 -11.95
C THR A 128 -7.57 4.74 -11.16
N LEU A 129 -8.43 3.73 -11.35
CA LEU A 129 -8.27 2.42 -10.72
C LEU A 129 -7.03 1.68 -11.21
N ASP A 130 -6.78 1.69 -12.52
CA ASP A 130 -5.59 1.07 -13.13
C ASP A 130 -4.30 1.75 -12.63
N ALA A 131 -4.30 3.08 -12.49
CA ALA A 131 -3.20 3.83 -11.91
C ALA A 131 -2.99 3.47 -10.43
N PHE A 132 -4.06 3.42 -9.64
CA PHE A 132 -3.97 3.04 -8.23
C PHE A 132 -3.43 1.62 -8.04
N LEU A 133 -3.87 0.67 -8.87
CA LEU A 133 -3.33 -0.69 -8.91
C LEU A 133 -1.82 -0.72 -9.21
N LYS A 134 -1.38 0.09 -10.18
CA LYS A 134 0.03 0.23 -10.49
C LYS A 134 0.81 0.78 -9.30
N ASP A 135 0.29 1.81 -8.63
CA ASP A 135 0.93 2.41 -7.46
C ASP A 135 1.05 1.41 -6.29
N LEU A 136 0.02 0.59 -6.05
CA LEU A 136 0.07 -0.49 -5.05
C LEU A 136 1.19 -1.50 -5.36
N ARG A 137 1.29 -1.94 -6.62
CA ARG A 137 2.34 -2.89 -7.05
C ARG A 137 3.73 -2.29 -6.94
N THR A 138 3.91 -1.03 -7.36
CA THR A 138 5.19 -0.34 -7.24
C THR A 138 5.59 -0.16 -5.77
N ALA A 139 4.66 0.20 -4.89
CA ALA A 139 4.93 0.29 -3.46
C ALA A 139 5.32 -1.08 -2.87
N ARG A 140 4.67 -2.15 -3.32
CA ARG A 140 4.96 -3.53 -2.89
C ARG A 140 6.37 -3.96 -3.31
N ASP A 141 6.70 -3.75 -4.58
CA ASP A 141 8.02 -4.09 -5.11
C ASP A 141 9.12 -3.26 -4.42
N TYR A 142 8.80 -2.01 -4.05
CA TYR A 142 9.70 -1.18 -3.23
C TYR A 142 9.88 -1.74 -1.81
N ALA A 143 8.81 -2.16 -1.13
CA ALA A 143 8.91 -2.81 0.19
C ALA A 143 9.81 -4.06 0.16
N LYS A 144 9.67 -4.90 -0.89
CA LYS A 144 10.52 -6.08 -1.09
C LYS A 144 11.98 -5.72 -1.30
N HIS A 145 12.27 -4.67 -2.04
CA HIS A 145 13.63 -4.16 -2.21
C HIS A 145 14.22 -3.71 -0.87
N ILE A 146 13.46 -2.99 -0.04
CA ILE A 146 13.90 -2.58 1.30
C ILE A 146 14.17 -3.81 2.18
N LYS A 147 13.28 -4.81 2.16
CA LYS A 147 13.49 -6.06 2.90
C LYS A 147 14.78 -6.75 2.47
N HIS A 148 15.05 -6.81 1.17
CA HIS A 148 16.29 -7.36 0.65
C HIS A 148 17.52 -6.58 1.11
N MET A 149 17.45 -5.24 1.17
CA MET A 149 18.53 -4.42 1.76
C MET A 149 18.77 -4.77 3.22
N ILE A 150 17.71 -4.90 4.02
CA ILE A 150 17.81 -5.27 5.46
C ILE A 150 18.50 -6.62 5.60
N ASP A 151 18.10 -7.62 4.80
CA ASP A 151 18.64 -8.98 4.87
C ASP A 151 20.13 -9.02 4.49
N ILE A 152 20.52 -8.37 3.39
CA ILE A 152 21.93 -8.25 2.99
C ILE A 152 22.75 -7.58 4.09
N LEU A 153 22.25 -6.49 4.67
CA LEU A 153 23.00 -5.73 5.67
C LEU A 153 23.11 -6.46 7.01
N ALA A 154 22.21 -7.41 7.28
CA ALA A 154 22.28 -8.29 8.44
C ALA A 154 23.31 -9.42 8.25
N ASP A 155 23.49 -9.89 7.01
CA ASP A 155 24.38 -11.02 6.67
C ASP A 155 25.80 -10.60 6.25
N ASP A 156 25.98 -9.43 5.61
CA ASP A 156 27.25 -9.01 5.01
C ASP A 156 28.16 -8.19 5.94
N GLU A 157 29.46 -8.52 5.92
CA GLU A 157 30.49 -7.66 6.48
C GLU A 157 30.54 -6.29 5.75
N PRO A 158 30.80 -5.17 6.45
CA PRO A 158 30.70 -3.82 5.89
C PRO A 158 31.52 -3.57 4.61
N ALA A 159 32.56 -4.37 4.36
CA ALA A 159 33.46 -4.24 3.21
C ALA A 159 32.88 -4.77 1.89
N GLU A 160 31.81 -5.56 1.92
CA GLU A 160 31.24 -6.24 0.75
C GLU A 160 29.95 -5.58 0.21
N ARG A 161 29.54 -4.46 0.81
CA ARG A 161 28.27 -3.77 0.50
C ARG A 161 28.35 -2.98 -0.81
N ASP A 162 27.56 -3.40 -1.80
CA ASP A 162 27.41 -2.73 -3.09
C ASP A 162 26.49 -1.48 -2.99
N PRO A 163 27.00 -0.26 -3.24
CA PRO A 163 26.22 0.98 -3.13
C PRO A 163 25.08 1.10 -4.14
N GLU A 164 25.14 0.42 -5.29
CA GLU A 164 24.03 0.43 -6.26
C GLU A 164 22.81 -0.33 -5.72
N LYS A 165 23.04 -1.39 -4.92
CA LYS A 165 21.96 -2.15 -4.26
C LYS A 165 21.29 -1.38 -3.12
N LEU A 166 21.88 -0.27 -2.69
CA LEU A 166 21.37 0.60 -1.62
C LEU A 166 20.74 1.90 -2.18
N ALA A 167 20.72 2.08 -3.50
CA ALA A 167 20.22 3.30 -4.12
C ALA A 167 18.69 3.44 -3.96
N MET A 168 18.23 4.64 -3.60
CA MET A 168 16.82 4.95 -3.46
C MET A 168 16.14 5.07 -4.83
N PRO A 169 15.13 4.23 -5.15
CA PRO A 169 14.37 4.40 -6.37
C PRO A 169 13.61 5.72 -6.33
N PRO A 170 13.49 6.44 -7.46
CA PRO A 170 12.72 7.67 -7.52
C PRO A 170 11.25 7.42 -7.23
N LEU A 171 10.59 8.36 -6.54
CA LEU A 171 9.13 8.37 -6.41
C LEU A 171 8.51 8.32 -7.80
N PRO A 172 7.51 7.45 -8.05
CA PRO A 172 6.57 7.69 -9.13
C PRO A 172 6.06 9.13 -9.07
N GLU A 173 6.31 9.93 -10.12
CA GLU A 173 5.98 11.37 -10.15
C GLU A 173 4.51 11.67 -9.80
N ARG A 174 3.63 10.68 -9.99
CA ARG A 174 2.19 10.73 -9.69
C ARG A 174 1.82 10.68 -8.20
N LEU A 175 2.76 10.42 -7.28
CA LEU A 175 2.45 10.31 -5.85
C LEU A 175 2.12 11.64 -5.15
N ASN A 176 2.22 12.79 -5.83
CA ASN A 176 1.92 14.11 -5.25
C ASN A 176 0.44 14.51 -5.32
N ALA A 177 -0.41 13.75 -6.00
CA ALA A 177 -1.86 13.96 -5.99
C ALA A 177 -2.57 12.66 -5.60
N LEU A 178 -3.49 12.74 -4.63
CA LEU A 178 -4.41 11.63 -4.39
C LEU A 178 -5.20 11.37 -5.70
N PRO A 179 -5.21 10.13 -6.24
CA PRO A 179 -5.96 9.80 -7.45
C PRO A 179 -7.47 9.97 -7.24
N PHE A 180 -7.95 9.73 -6.02
CA PHE A 180 -9.34 9.99 -5.64
C PHE A 180 -9.44 11.39 -5.04
N ARG A 181 -10.02 12.31 -5.80
CA ARG A 181 -10.33 13.66 -5.33
C ARG A 181 -11.80 13.70 -4.90
N LYS A 182 -12.08 14.41 -3.81
CA LYS A 182 -13.44 14.91 -3.58
C LYS A 182 -13.79 15.83 -4.77
N PRO A 183 -15.04 15.82 -5.26
CA PRO A 183 -15.48 16.82 -6.23
C PRO A 183 -15.24 18.24 -5.69
#